data_AF-A0AAD4LY86-F1
#
_entry.id   AF-A0AAD4LY86-F1
#
_cell.length_a   1.000
_cell.length_b   1.000
_cell.length_c   1.000
_cell.angle_alpha   90.00
_cell.angle_beta   90.00
_cell.angle_gamma   90.00
#
_symmetry.space_group_name_H-M   'P 1'
#
loop_
_entity.id
_entity.type
_entity.pdbx_description
1 polymer ?
#
loop_
_entity_poly.entity_id
_entity_poly.type
_entity_poly.pdbx_seq_one_letter_code
_entity_poly.pdbx_strand_id
1 'polypeptide(L)' 'MSTWRQFFTYNKYTQIAARAVRQSLKENERLAAEKRGSTVLRYQHWEGGKGGEQVNK' A
#
# COMPACT_ATOMS: atom_id res chain seq x y z
N MET A 1 9.75 2.74 -22.16
CA MET A 1 9.53 2.80 -20.69
C MET A 1 8.23 2.11 -20.35
N SER A 2 8.14 1.44 -19.19
CA SER A 2 6.88 0.82 -18.75
C SER A 2 5.83 1.86 -18.39
N THR A 3 4.61 1.74 -18.92
CA THR A 3 3.50 2.71 -18.81
C THR A 3 3.17 3.14 -17.39
N TRP A 4 3.24 2.24 -16.41
CA TRP A 4 2.90 2.53 -15.02
C TRP A 4 3.79 3.61 -14.36
N ARG A 5 5.01 3.81 -14.86
CA ARG A 5 5.99 4.77 -14.28
C ARG A 5 5.53 6.22 -14.37
N GLN A 6 4.57 6.53 -15.25
CA GLN A 6 4.01 7.87 -15.39
C GLN A 6 2.96 8.20 -14.32
N PHE A 7 2.36 7.19 -13.69
CA PHE A 7 1.22 7.36 -12.80
C PHE A 7 1.56 7.16 -11.33
N PHE A 8 2.53 6.28 -11.02
CA PHE A 8 2.89 5.99 -9.65
C PHE A 8 4.32 5.48 -9.50
N THR A 9 4.82 5.59 -8.26
CA THR A 9 6.17 5.15 -7.90
C THR A 9 6.28 3.63 -7.84
N TYR A 10 7.51 3.12 -7.88
CA TYR A 10 7.80 1.69 -7.81
C TYR A 10 7.18 1.02 -6.58
N ASN A 11 7.17 1.69 -5.42
CA ASN A 11 6.56 1.15 -4.20
C ASN A 11 5.07 0.87 -4.37
N LYS A 12 4.34 1.72 -5.11
CA LYS A 12 2.92 1.50 -5.39
C LYS A 12 2.72 0.36 -6.40
N TYR A 13 3.59 0.27 -7.42
CA TYR A 13 3.58 -0.81 -8.39
C TYR A 13 3.72 -2.18 -7.71
N THR A 14 4.75 -2.34 -6.87
CA THR A 14 5.02 -3.61 -6.18
C THR A 14 3.91 -3.97 -5.19
N GLN A 15 3.30 -3.00 -4.51
CA GLN A 15 2.13 -3.23 -3.66
C GLN A 15 0.93 -3.78 -4.45
N ILE A 16 0.64 -3.21 -5.62
CA ILE A 16 -0.46 -3.66 -6.49
C ILE A 16 -0.18 -5.07 -7.02
N ALA A 17 1.03 -5.31 -7.54
CA ALA A 17 1.43 -6.62 -8.02
C ALA A 17 1.38 -7.69 -6.91
N ALA A 18 1.86 -7.37 -5.70
CA ALA A 18 1.79 -8.26 -4.56
C ALA A 18 0.34 -8.58 -4.17
N ARG A 19 -0.59 -7.62 -4.24
CA ARG A 19 -2.02 -7.88 -4.00
C ARG A 19 -2.59 -8.87 -5.01
N ALA A 20 -2.32 -8.67 -6.30
CA ALA A 20 -2.79 -9.56 -7.36
C ALA A 20 -2.28 -11.00 -7.16
N VAL A 21 -0.99 -11.14 -6.82
CA VAL A 21 -0.39 -12.46 -6.55
C VAL A 21 -1.07 -13.14 -5.36
N ARG A 22 -1.36 -12.44 -4.27
CA ARG A 22 -2.06 -13.04 -3.11
C ARG A 22 -3.44 -13.54 -3.47
N GLN A 23 -4.17 -12.81 -4.31
CA GLN A 23 -5.50 -13.21 -4.77
C GLN A 23 -5.47 -14.46 -5.66
N SER A 24 -4.35 -14.73 -6.33
CA SER A 24 -4.16 -15.95 -7.13
C SER A 24 -3.78 -17.20 -6.31
N LEU A 25 -3.54 -17.08 -5.00
CA LEU A 25 -3.18 -18.22 -4.14
C LEU A 25 -4.41 -19.05 -3.73
N LYS A 26 -4.16 -20.32 -3.40
CA LYS A 26 -5.17 -21.21 -2.79
C LYS A 26 -5.62 -20.67 -1.44
N GLU A 27 -6.87 -20.98 -1.04
CA GLU A 27 -7.54 -20.43 0.15
C GLU A 27 -6.68 -20.43 1.42
N ASN A 28 -6.06 -21.57 1.75
CA ASN A 28 -5.25 -21.73 2.96
C ASN A 28 -4.07 -20.76 3.01
N GLU A 29 -3.37 -20.60 1.88
CA GLU A 29 -2.22 -19.70 1.76
C GLU A 29 -2.64 -18.24 1.62
N ARG A 30 -3.81 -18.00 0.99
CA ARG A 30 -4.39 -16.67 0.83
C ARG A 30 -4.70 -16.02 2.17
N LEU A 31 -5.29 -16.75 3.11
CA LEU A 31 -5.62 -16.24 4.46
C LEU A 31 -4.38 -15.74 5.21
N ALA A 32 -3.28 -16.49 5.13
CA ALA A 32 -2.02 -16.07 5.74
C ALA A 32 -1.40 -14.86 5.03
N ALA A 33 -1.51 -14.80 3.70
CA ALA A 33 -0.92 -13.76 2.89
C ALA A 33 -1.70 -12.43 2.94
N GLU A 34 -3.04 -12.46 3.04
CA GLU A 34 -3.89 -11.28 3.11
C GLU A 34 -3.65 -10.43 4.36
N LYS A 35 -3.31 -11.07 5.49
CA LYS A 35 -2.96 -10.35 6.73
C LYS A 35 -1.81 -9.36 6.52
N ARG A 36 -0.90 -9.63 5.57
CA ARG A 36 0.23 -8.75 5.23
C ARG A 36 -0.16 -7.56 4.34
N GLY A 37 -1.36 -7.58 3.76
CA GLY A 37 -1.88 -6.53 2.91
C GLY A 37 -2.63 -5.43 3.66
N SER A 38 -2.98 -5.66 4.93
CA SER A 38 -3.61 -4.65 5.78
C SER A 38 -2.55 -3.71 6.32
N THR A 39 -2.67 -2.43 6.00
CA THR A 39 -1.86 -1.37 6.59
C THR A 39 -2.81 -0.25 6.96
N VAL A 40 -3.02 -0.05 8.25
CA VAL A 40 -3.79 1.07 8.78
C VAL A 40 -2.77 2.02 9.37
N LEU A 41 -2.31 2.97 8.56
CA LEU A 41 -1.37 3.99 9.00
C LEU A 41 -2.02 5.36 8.92
N ARG A 42 -1.86 6.14 9.98
CA ARG A 42 -2.27 7.54 10.02
C ARG A 42 -1.01 8.39 9.93
N TYR A 43 -1.00 9.33 9.00
CA TYR A 43 0.09 10.26 8.84
C TYR A 43 -0.40 11.68 9.13
N GLN A 44 0.45 12.48 9.76
CA GLN A 44 0.20 13.89 10.02
C GLN A 44 1.40 14.67 9.51
N HIS A 45 1.15 15.65 8.65
CA HIS A 45 2.19 16.60 8.26
C HIS A 45 2.34 17.66 9.35
N TRP A 46 3.58 17.91 9.79
CA TRP A 46 3.89 18.92 10.79
C TRP A 46 4.69 20.04 10.14
N GLU A 47 4.22 21.27 10.29
CA GLU A 47 4.88 22.46 9.76
C GLU A 47 4.82 23.58 10.80
N GLY A 48 5.91 24.32 10.96
CA GLY A 48 5.98 25.44 11.92
C GLY A 48 5.68 25.06 13.38
N GLY A 49 5.91 23.80 13.77
CA GLY A 49 5.64 23.30 15.12
C GLY A 49 4.18 22.99 15.43
N LYS A 50 3.27 23.07 14.44
CA LYS A 50 1.87 22.64 14.58
C LYS A 50 1.59 21.42 13.71
N GLY A 51 0.92 20.43 14.28
CA GLY A 51 0.45 19.27 13.53
C GLY A 51 -0.77 19.63 12.67
N GLY A 52 -0.71 19.33 11.38
CA GLY A 52 -1.81 19.49 10.43
C GLY A 52 -2.88 18.40 10.56
N GLU A 53 -3.72 18.24 9.54
CA GLU A 53 -4.77 17.22 9.56
C GLU A 53 -4.20 15.79 9.49
N GLN A 54 -4.82 14.86 10.23
CA GLN A 54 -4.44 13.45 10.16
C GLN A 54 -5.07 12.80 8.94
N VAL A 55 -4.22 12.36 8.02
CA VAL A 55 -4.62 11.65 6.81
C VAL A 55 -4.44 10.16 7.01
N ASN A 56 -5.50 9.39 6.76
CA ASN A 56 -5.42 7.93 6.77
C ASN A 56 -4.84 7.44 5.44
N LYS A 57 -3.96 6.44 5.51
CA LYS A 57 -3.33 5.78 4.36
C LYS A 57 -3.80 4.34 4.22
#